data_AF-A0A349YMC1-F1
#
_entry.id   AF-A0A349YMC1-F1
#
_cell.length_a   1.000
_cell.length_b   1.000
_cell.length_c   1.000
_cell.angle_alpha   90.00
_cell.angle_beta   90.00
_cell.angle_gamma   90.00
#
_symmetry.space_group_name_H-M   'P 1'
#
loop_
_entity.id
_entity.type
_entity.pdbx_description
1 polymer ?
#
loop_
_entity_poly.entity_id
_entity_poly.type
_entity_poly.pdbx_seq_one_letter_code
_entity_poly.pdbx_strand_id
1 'polypeptide(L)'
;MYVITLKSDDSILGTGKKVEYLSNGYPRLVDGNIIYDVDSVNVYEVSSIPSGINVIQYCYTPSSGFYENPLWFDPENEIHIATQKRVDEAKTKVVSDFLANSF
;
A
#
# COMPACT_ATOMS: atom_id res chain seq x y z
N MET A 1 18.47 -2.05 10.94
CA MET A 1 17.14 -2.60 10.57
C MET A 1 17.11 -2.75 9.06
N TYR A 2 16.17 -3.50 8.51
CA TYR A 2 16.07 -3.78 7.09
C TYR A 2 14.72 -3.36 6.54
N VAL A 3 14.74 -2.83 5.32
CA VAL A 3 13.57 -2.53 4.49
C VAL A 3 13.70 -3.33 3.21
N ILE A 4 12.64 -4.05 2.86
CA ILE A 4 12.51 -4.78 1.59
C ILE A 4 11.55 -3.99 0.71
N THR A 5 11.96 -3.62 -0.49
CA THR A 5 11.10 -2.92 -1.46
C THR A 5 10.98 -3.69 -2.77
N LEU A 6 9.90 -3.47 -3.51
CA LEU A 6 9.81 -3.88 -4.91
C LEU A 6 10.79 -3.06 -5.77
N LYS A 7 11.45 -3.70 -6.73
CA LYS A 7 12.28 -2.98 -7.72
C LYS A 7 11.45 -2.18 -8.72
N SER A 8 10.17 -2.54 -8.92
CA SER A 8 9.31 -1.92 -9.93
C SER A 8 8.90 -0.49 -9.60
N ASP A 9 8.67 -0.21 -8.32
CA ASP A 9 8.02 1.01 -7.85
C ASP A 9 8.46 1.44 -6.43
N ASP A 10 9.49 0.79 -5.88
CA ASP A 10 10.05 1.05 -4.57
C ASP A 10 9.09 0.85 -3.38
N SER A 11 7.91 0.24 -3.60
CA SER A 11 6.93 -0.05 -2.53
C SER A 11 7.52 -0.97 -1.49
N ILE A 12 7.33 -0.64 -0.21
CA ILE A 12 7.82 -1.44 0.91
C ILE A 12 6.99 -2.72 1.02
N LEU A 13 7.64 -3.87 0.92
CA LEU A 13 7.03 -5.19 1.11
C LEU A 13 7.21 -5.75 2.51
N GLY A 14 8.20 -5.25 3.24
CA GLY A 14 8.49 -5.74 4.57
C GLY A 14 9.56 -4.92 5.27
N THR A 15 9.50 -4.93 6.59
CA THR A 15 10.51 -4.33 7.45
C THR A 15 10.83 -5.26 8.61
N GLY A 16 12.07 -5.22 9.10
CA GLY A 16 12.46 -6.04 10.24
C GLY A 16 13.87 -5.80 10.73
N LYS A 17 14.28 -6.53 11.76
CA LYS A 17 15.58 -6.37 12.40
C LYS A 17 16.69 -7.15 11.71
N LYS A 18 16.34 -8.24 11.05
CA LYS A 18 17.31 -9.18 10.47
C LYS A 18 16.85 -9.72 9.12
N VAL A 19 17.77 -9.69 8.17
CA VAL A 19 17.67 -10.41 6.89
C VAL A 19 18.76 -11.48 6.85
N GLU A 20 18.40 -12.67 6.40
CA GLU A 20 19.32 -13.75 6.07
C GLU A 20 19.23 -14.05 4.58
N TYR A 21 20.32 -14.54 4.00
CA TYR A 21 20.31 -15.03 2.62
C TYR A 21 20.33 -16.56 2.62
N LEU A 22 19.40 -17.16 1.90
CA LEU A 22 19.37 -18.60 1.68
C LEU A 22 20.51 -19.03 0.75
N SER A 23 20.77 -20.34 0.67
CA SER A 23 21.84 -20.88 -0.20
C SER A 23 21.66 -20.56 -1.69
N ASN A 24 20.43 -20.27 -2.11
CA ASN A 24 20.08 -19.84 -3.47
C ASN A 24 20.12 -18.30 -3.65
N GLY A 25 20.55 -17.54 -2.64
CA GLY A 25 20.66 -16.08 -2.70
C GLY A 25 19.37 -15.32 -2.39
N TYR A 26 18.27 -16.00 -2.04
CA TYR A 26 17.00 -15.35 -1.77
C TYR A 26 17.03 -14.68 -0.39
N PRO A 27 16.67 -13.39 -0.27
CA PRO A 27 16.60 -12.73 1.02
C PRO A 27 15.38 -13.22 1.81
N ARG A 28 15.62 -13.54 3.07
CA ARG A 28 14.61 -13.95 4.06
C ARG A 28 14.57 -12.94 5.19
N LEU A 29 13.43 -12.31 5.39
CA LEU A 29 13.15 -11.48 6.55
C LEU A 29 12.79 -12.39 7.73
N VAL A 30 13.65 -12.41 8.75
CA VAL A 30 13.56 -13.40 9.84
C VAL A 30 12.34 -13.19 10.72
N ASP A 31 12.01 -11.93 11.04
CA ASP A 31 10.94 -11.58 11.99
C ASP A 31 9.54 -12.02 11.53
N GLY A 32 9.35 -12.18 10.21
CA GLY A 32 8.09 -12.69 9.62
C GLY A 32 8.23 -14.05 8.95
N ASN A 33 9.42 -14.64 8.93
CA ASN A 33 9.74 -15.82 8.13
C ASN A 33 9.30 -15.70 6.66
N ILE A 34 9.52 -14.53 6.04
CA ILE A 34 9.10 -14.23 4.67
C ILE A 34 10.32 -14.30 3.76
N ILE A 35 10.21 -15.03 2.65
CA ILE A 35 11.25 -15.14 1.64
C ILE A 35 10.80 -14.36 0.42
N TYR A 36 11.69 -13.55 -0.14
CA TYR A 36 11.41 -12.74 -1.31
C TYR A 36 12.23 -13.24 -2.51
N ASP A 37 11.67 -13.08 -3.70
CA ASP A 37 12.38 -13.33 -4.94
C ASP A 37 13.47 -12.27 -5.14
N VAL A 38 14.72 -12.73 -5.26
CA VAL A 38 15.92 -11.89 -5.37
C VAL A 38 15.90 -10.96 -6.58
N ASP A 39 15.23 -11.38 -7.67
CA ASP A 39 15.14 -10.59 -8.89
C ASP A 39 14.11 -9.47 -8.77
N SER A 40 13.15 -9.60 -7.85
CA SER A 40 12.01 -8.70 -7.70
C SER A 40 12.19 -7.64 -6.60
N VAL A 41 13.14 -7.82 -5.66
CA VAL A 41 13.25 -6.94 -4.48
C VAL A 41 14.62 -6.29 -4.28
N ASN A 42 14.61 -5.10 -3.68
CA ASN A 42 15.78 -4.49 -3.09
C ASN A 42 15.80 -4.74 -1.57
N VAL A 43 17.00 -4.87 -1.00
CA VAL A 43 17.23 -5.00 0.44
C VAL A 43 18.09 -3.83 0.89
N TYR A 44 17.55 -3.01 1.79
CA TYR A 44 18.27 -1.86 2.34
C TYR A 44 18.44 -2.00 3.85
N GLU A 45 19.67 -1.77 4.32
CA GLU A 45 19.92 -1.59 5.75
C GLU A 45 19.74 -0.11 6.12
N VAL A 46 18.90 0.15 7.13
CA VAL A 46 18.57 1.48 7.62
C VAL A 46 18.80 1.58 9.12
N SER A 47 19.14 2.78 9.59
CA SER A 47 19.36 3.07 11.01
C SER A 47 18.06 2.99 11.82
N SER A 48 16.95 3.49 11.25
CA SER A 48 15.64 3.50 11.88
C SER A 48 14.52 3.45 10.83
N ILE A 49 13.34 3.01 11.26
CA ILE A 49 12.09 3.00 10.48
C ILE A 49 11.11 3.86 11.28
N PRO A 50 10.54 4.92 10.69
CA PRO A 50 9.56 5.75 11.36
C PRO A 50 8.34 4.94 11.83
N SER A 51 7.73 5.35 12.95
CA SER A 51 6.45 4.78 13.39
C SER A 51 5.35 5.10 12.39
N GLY A 52 4.47 4.14 12.10
CA GLY A 52 3.34 4.31 11.19
C GLY A 52 3.65 3.98 9.72
N ILE A 53 4.89 3.59 9.40
CA ILE A 53 5.19 3.03 8.08
C ILE A 53 4.53 1.66 7.94
N ASN A 54 3.52 1.60 7.08
CA ASN A 54 2.86 0.36 6.69
C ASN A 54 3.39 -0.13 5.35
N VAL A 55 3.45 -1.46 5.20
CA VAL A 55 3.79 -2.10 3.93
C VAL A 55 2.79 -1.68 2.85
N ILE A 56 3.24 -1.60 1.60
CA ILE A 56 2.49 -1.21 0.40
C ILE A 56 2.07 0.28 0.40
N GLN A 57 1.72 0.86 1.55
CA GLN A 57 1.31 2.26 1.67
C GLN A 57 2.48 3.25 1.48
N TYR A 58 3.70 2.80 1.75
CA TYR A 58 4.90 3.61 1.66
C TYR A 58 5.92 2.96 0.72
N CYS A 59 6.74 3.80 0.13
CA CYS A 59 7.93 3.43 -0.64
C CYS A 59 9.20 3.83 0.12
N TYR A 60 10.34 3.28 -0.31
CA TYR A 60 11.65 3.68 0.20
C TYR A 60 12.73 3.62 -0.88
N THR A 61 13.54 4.68 -0.93
CA THR A 61 14.82 4.67 -1.63
C THR A 61 15.90 5.33 -0.78
N PRO A 62 17.20 5.00 -0.96
CA PRO A 62 18.27 5.66 -0.23
C PRO A 62 18.32 7.18 -0.42
N SER A 63 17.90 7.69 -1.58
CA SER A 63 17.93 9.13 -1.90
C SER A 63 16.74 9.89 -1.32
N SER A 64 15.56 9.29 -1.31
CA SER A 64 14.31 9.96 -0.90
C SER A 64 13.92 9.67 0.55
N GLY A 65 14.50 8.62 1.15
CA GLY A 65 14.02 8.10 2.43
C GLY A 65 12.67 7.41 2.28
N PHE A 66 11.86 7.46 3.34
CA PHE A 66 10.49 6.93 3.34
C PHE A 66 9.51 7.99 2.81
N TYR A 67 8.64 7.61 1.89
CA TYR A 67 7.61 8.49 1.32
C TYR A 67 6.34 7.72 1.00
N GLU A 68 5.21 8.41 0.90
CA GLU A 68 3.93 7.80 0.55
C GLU A 68 3.99 7.20 -0.86
N ASN A 69 3.46 6.00 -0.99
CA ASN A 69 3.40 5.34 -2.29
C ASN A 69 2.34 6.05 -3.16
N PRO A 70 2.72 6.68 -4.29
CA PRO A 70 1.76 7.38 -5.14
C PRO A 70 0.77 6.44 -5.86
N LEU A 71 1.07 5.14 -5.88
CA LEU A 71 0.21 4.09 -6.42
C LEU A 71 -0.66 3.45 -5.34
N TRP A 72 -0.42 3.76 -4.07
CA TRP A 72 -1.24 3.22 -3.00
C TRP A 72 -2.60 3.88 -3.00
N PHE A 73 -3.60 3.03 -2.83
CA PHE A 73 -5.00 3.40 -2.87
C PHE A 73 -5.66 2.92 -1.57
N ASP A 74 -6.42 3.79 -0.91
CA ASP A 74 -7.15 3.47 0.32
C ASP A 74 -8.53 2.86 -0.01
N PRO A 75 -8.72 1.53 0.15
CA PRO A 75 -9.97 0.87 -0.19
C PRO A 75 -11.18 1.37 0.60
N GLU A 76 -11.00 1.84 1.83
CA GLU A 76 -12.13 2.33 2.63
C GLU A 76 -12.67 3.66 2.08
N ASN A 77 -11.77 4.51 1.59
CA ASN A 77 -12.13 5.78 0.99
C ASN A 77 -12.90 5.59 -0.33
N GLU A 78 -12.55 4.62 -1.17
CA GLU A 78 -13.37 4.33 -2.38
C GLU A 78 -14.74 3.79 -2.04
N ILE A 79 -14.84 2.89 -1.07
CA ILE A 79 -16.13 2.36 -0.65
C ILE A 79 -17.02 3.52 -0.19
N HIS A 80 -16.46 4.46 0.56
CA HIS A 80 -17.18 5.65 0.99
C HIS A 80 -17.63 6.52 -0.20
N ILE A 81 -16.72 6.86 -1.11
CA ILE A 81 -17.01 7.67 -2.30
C ILE A 81 -18.08 7.00 -3.19
N ALA A 82 -17.93 5.71 -3.46
CA ALA A 82 -18.87 4.94 -4.26
C ALA A 82 -20.26 4.85 -3.59
N THR A 83 -20.29 4.68 -2.27
CA THR A 83 -21.54 4.67 -1.49
C THR A 83 -22.22 6.04 -1.54
N GLN A 84 -21.46 7.12 -1.34
CA GLN A 84 -21.98 8.48 -1.38
C GLN A 84 -22.57 8.81 -2.75
N LYS A 85 -21.86 8.45 -3.83
CA LYS A 85 -22.36 8.62 -5.21
C LYS A 85 -23.70 7.90 -5.42
N ARG A 86 -23.84 6.65 -4.95
CA ARG A 86 -25.10 5.90 -5.05
C ARG A 86 -26.24 6.55 -4.26
N VAL A 87 -25.95 7.10 -3.09
CA VAL A 87 -26.93 7.84 -2.28
C VAL A 87 -27.41 9.09 -3.01
N ASP A 88 -26.51 9.84 -3.64
CA ASP A 88 -26.86 11.08 -4.34
C ASP A 88 -27.64 10.80 -5.65
N GLU A 89 -27.29 9.74 -6.37
CA GLU A 89 -28.07 9.24 -7.51
C GLU A 89 -29.48 8.80 -7.08
N ALA A 90 -29.60 8.08 -5.97
CA ALA A 90 -30.90 7.65 -5.45
C ALA A 90 -31.78 8.84 -5.02
N LYS A 91 -31.21 9.84 -4.33
CA LYS A 91 -31.91 11.08 -3.97
C LYS A 91 -32.42 11.82 -5.22
N THR A 92 -31.58 11.97 -6.23
CA THR A 92 -31.93 12.64 -7.48
C THR A 92 -33.09 11.91 -8.17
N LYS A 93 -33.04 10.58 -8.22
CA LYS A 93 -34.11 9.75 -8.80
C LYS A 93 -35.43 9.90 -8.04
N VAL A 94 -35.41 9.83 -6.70
CA VAL A 94 -36.63 9.99 -5.88
C VAL A 94 -37.29 11.35 -6.12
N VAL A 95 -36.51 12.42 -6.18
CA VAL A 95 -37.03 13.77 -6.47
C VAL A 95 -37.62 13.82 -7.89
N SER A 96 -36.93 13.27 -8.89
CA SER A 96 -37.41 13.20 -10.27
C SER A 96 -38.73 12.43 -10.38
N ASP A 97 -38.81 11.25 -9.77
CA ASP A 97 -40.01 10.40 -9.80
C ASP A 97 -41.19 11.07 -9.09
N PHE A 98 -40.94 11.82 -8.00
CA PHE A 98 -41.99 12.59 -7.33
C PHE A 98 -42.53 13.71 -8.23
N LEU A 99 -41.65 14.49 -8.87
CA LEU A 99 -42.05 15.58 -9.76
C LEU A 99 -42.78 15.07 -11.01
N ALA A 100 -42.36 13.93 -11.57
CA ALA A 100 -42.97 13.33 -12.76
C ALA A 100 -44.39 12.79 -12.52
N ASN A 101 -44.73 12.40 -11.29
CA ASN A 101 -46.04 11.84 -10.92
C ASN A 101 -46.99 12.87 -10.27
N SER A 102 -46.60 14.14 -10.23
CA SER A 102 -47.37 15.23 -9.58
C SER A 102 -48.20 16.09 -10.57
N PHE A 103 -48.31 15.68 -11.83
CA PHE A 103 -49.09 16.34 -12.90
C PHE A 103 -49.97 15.32 -13.63
#